data_AF-A0A844BUD0-F1
#
_entry.id   AF-A0A844BUD0-F1
#
_cell.length_a   1.000
_cell.length_b   1.000
_cell.length_c   1.000
_cell.angle_alpha   90.00
_cell.angle_beta   90.00
_cell.angle_gamma   90.00
#
_symmetry.space_group_name_H-M   'P 1'
#
loop_
_entity.id
_entity.type
_entity.pdbx_description
1 polymer ?
#
loop_
_entity_poly.entity_id
_entity_poly.type
_entity_poly.pdbx_seq_one_letter_code
_entity_poly.pdbx_strand_id
1 'polypeptide(L)'
;MSNVVFSYADFEATGFKLIDTIRRSLSEADKQFRLSFNQLEPNWSVYDYHQFPSVKWKLMNLAKFKKESPKFYKLQLEKLSALLAS
;
A
#
# COMPACT_ATOMS: atom_id res chain seq x y z
N MET A 1 8.67 7.32 -30.59
CA MET A 1 7.31 7.76 -30.20
C MET A 1 6.33 6.81 -30.85
N SER A 2 5.32 6.33 -30.12
CA SER A 2 4.30 5.42 -30.68
C SER A 2 3.41 6.15 -31.69
N ASN A 3 2.96 5.46 -32.74
CA ASN A 3 1.98 5.99 -33.70
C ASN A 3 0.54 5.90 -33.17
N VAL A 4 0.34 5.42 -31.94
CA VAL A 4 -0.96 5.36 -31.29
C VAL A 4 -1.28 6.72 -30.69
N VAL A 5 -2.43 7.29 -31.08
CA VAL A 5 -2.95 8.52 -30.47
C VAL A 5 -3.24 8.24 -28.99
N PHE A 6 -2.65 9.04 -28.11
CA PHE A 6 -2.81 8.94 -26.66
C PHE A 6 -3.22 10.30 -26.12
N SER A 7 -4.38 10.36 -25.46
CA SER A 7 -4.89 11.57 -24.84
C SER A 7 -4.68 11.56 -23.33
N TYR A 8 -4.83 12.73 -22.70
CA TYR A 8 -4.84 12.84 -21.25
C TYR A 8 -6.04 12.10 -20.61
N ALA A 9 -7.19 12.05 -21.29
CA ALA A 9 -8.33 11.27 -20.84
C ALA A 9 -8.02 9.76 -20.80
N ASP A 10 -7.23 9.25 -21.77
CA ASP A 10 -6.79 7.84 -21.77
C ASP A 10 -5.89 7.54 -20.57
N PHE A 11 -4.99 8.47 -20.21
CA PHE A 11 -4.15 8.38 -19.02
C PHE A 11 -5.00 8.25 -17.74
N GLU A 12 -5.96 9.15 -17.54
CA GLU A 12 -6.82 9.15 -16.35
C GLU A 12 -7.70 7.92 -16.27
N ALA A 13 -8.37 7.56 -17.37
CA ALA A 13 -9.22 6.37 -17.45
C ALA A 13 -8.42 5.09 -17.16
N THR A 14 -7.19 5.00 -17.70
CA THR A 14 -6.28 3.88 -17.41
C THR A 14 -5.87 3.86 -15.94
N GLY A 15 -5.60 5.02 -15.35
CA GLY A 15 -5.28 5.14 -13.93
C GLY A 15 -6.40 4.64 -13.02
N PHE A 16 -7.64 5.07 -13.28
CA PHE A 16 -8.81 4.58 -12.53
C PHE A 16 -9.00 3.07 -12.68
N LYS A 17 -8.89 2.56 -13.92
CA LYS A 17 -8.99 1.12 -14.18
C LYS A 17 -7.89 0.33 -13.46
N LEU A 18 -6.67 0.84 -13.42
CA LEU A 18 -5.56 0.20 -12.71
C LEU A 18 -5.83 0.14 -11.21
N ILE A 19 -6.29 1.24 -10.61
CA ILE A 19 -6.63 1.29 -9.18
C ILE A 19 -7.73 0.27 -8.85
N ASP A 20 -8.81 0.23 -9.64
CA ASP A 20 -9.89 -0.73 -9.46
C ASP A 20 -9.41 -2.18 -9.63
N THR A 21 -8.59 -2.44 -10.65
CA THR A 21 -8.01 -3.78 -10.90
C THR A 21 -7.15 -4.24 -9.72
N ILE A 22 -6.26 -3.38 -9.22
CA ILE A 22 -5.42 -3.70 -8.06
C ILE A 22 -6.28 -3.99 -6.84
N ARG A 23 -7.30 -3.18 -6.57
CA ARG A 23 -8.19 -3.38 -5.41
C ARG A 23 -8.89 -4.74 -5.46
N ARG A 24 -9.40 -5.12 -6.63
CA ARG A 24 -10.08 -6.41 -6.84
C ARG A 24 -9.12 -7.61 -6.83
N SER A 25 -7.85 -7.41 -7.16
CA SER A 25 -6.87 -8.50 -7.20
C SER A 25 -6.23 -8.79 -5.84
N LEU A 26 -6.44 -7.96 -4.82
CA LEU A 26 -5.90 -8.22 -3.47
C LEU A 26 -6.66 -9.35 -2.80
N SER A 27 -5.96 -10.43 -2.49
CA SER A 27 -6.45 -11.48 -1.61
C SER A 27 -6.54 -10.99 -0.16
N GLU A 28 -7.24 -11.75 0.68
CA GLU A 28 -7.30 -11.44 2.11
C GLU A 28 -5.91 -11.47 2.76
N ALA A 29 -5.04 -12.40 2.35
CA ALA A 29 -3.66 -12.46 2.82
C ALA A 29 -2.87 -11.18 2.47
N ASP A 30 -3.13 -10.59 1.29
CA ASP A 30 -2.51 -9.33 0.87
C ASP A 30 -2.96 -8.15 1.73
N LYS A 31 -4.27 -8.09 1.99
CA LYS A 31 -4.89 -7.06 2.84
C LYS A 31 -4.31 -7.14 4.25
N GLN A 32 -4.26 -8.33 4.85
CA GLN A 32 -3.70 -8.56 6.18
C GLN A 32 -2.19 -8.28 6.25
N PHE A 33 -1.42 -8.67 5.24
CA PHE A 33 0.01 -8.34 5.18
C PHE A 33 0.24 -6.83 5.12
N ARG A 34 -0.50 -6.10 4.27
CA ARG A 34 -0.38 -4.63 4.18
C ARG A 34 -0.73 -3.95 5.50
N LEU A 35 -1.77 -4.41 6.18
CA LEU A 35 -2.17 -3.84 7.47
C LEU A 35 -1.10 -4.09 8.54
N SER A 36 -0.68 -5.34 8.72
CA SER A 36 0.34 -5.74 9.69
C SER A 36 1.70 -5.07 9.43
N PHE A 37 2.08 -4.91 8.16
CA PHE A 37 3.27 -4.14 7.76
C PHE A 37 3.20 -2.68 8.23
N ASN A 38 2.06 -2.00 8.02
CA ASN A 38 1.88 -0.63 8.46
C ASN A 38 1.74 -0.52 9.99
N GLN A 39 1.36 -1.59 10.68
CA GLN A 39 1.35 -1.69 12.15
C GLN A 39 2.74 -1.93 12.77
N LEU A 40 3.76 -2.19 11.95
CA LEU A 40 5.12 -2.60 12.33
C LEU A 40 5.24 -4.03 12.87
N GLU A 41 4.25 -4.88 12.58
CA GLU A 41 4.23 -6.30 12.94
C GLU A 41 3.98 -7.20 11.70
N PRO A 42 4.73 -7.02 10.60
CA PRO A 42 4.48 -7.74 9.35
C PRO A 42 4.58 -9.27 9.52
N ASN A 43 3.60 -9.99 8.97
CA ASN A 43 3.68 -11.44 8.87
C ASN A 43 4.51 -11.88 7.65
N TRP A 44 5.81 -12.12 7.87
CA TRP A 44 6.74 -12.52 6.81
C TRP A 44 6.50 -13.93 6.23
N SER A 45 5.65 -14.76 6.85
CA SER A 45 5.30 -16.07 6.27
C SER A 45 4.48 -15.95 4.97
N VAL A 46 3.82 -14.81 4.76
CA VAL A 46 3.05 -14.53 3.53
C VAL A 46 3.99 -14.09 2.42
N TYR A 47 4.92 -13.18 2.74
CA TYR A 47 5.85 -12.59 1.79
C TYR A 47 7.25 -12.47 2.38
N ASP A 48 8.23 -13.06 1.71
CA ASP A 48 9.63 -12.99 2.11
C ASP A 48 10.32 -11.71 1.58
N TYR A 49 9.76 -10.55 1.93
CA TYR A 49 10.24 -9.24 1.45
C TYR A 49 11.18 -8.54 2.42
N HIS A 50 11.39 -9.12 3.61
CA HIS A 50 12.13 -8.49 4.70
C HIS A 50 13.60 -8.21 4.34
N GLN A 51 14.16 -8.91 3.35
CA GLN A 51 15.53 -8.73 2.91
C GLN A 51 15.74 -7.46 2.06
N PHE A 52 14.70 -6.96 1.40
CA PHE A 52 14.83 -5.83 0.49
C PHE A 52 15.14 -4.52 1.23
N PRO A 53 16.18 -3.75 0.80
CA PRO A 53 16.56 -2.50 1.46
C PRO A 53 15.44 -1.46 1.54
N SER A 54 14.63 -1.34 0.48
CA SER A 54 13.49 -0.42 0.43
C SER A 54 12.41 -0.76 1.46
N VAL A 55 12.17 -2.05 1.71
CA VAL A 55 11.22 -2.55 2.70
C VAL A 55 11.71 -2.23 4.11
N LYS A 56 12.99 -2.50 4.40
CA LYS A 56 13.65 -2.12 5.67
C LYS A 56 13.55 -0.61 5.91
N TRP A 57 13.86 0.20 4.90
CA TRP A 57 13.78 1.66 4.99
C TRP A 57 12.36 2.16 5.28
N LYS A 58 11.34 1.56 4.64
CA LYS A 58 9.95 1.91 4.89
C LYS A 58 9.52 1.60 6.33
N LEU A 59 9.94 0.45 6.88
CA LEU A 59 9.67 0.10 8.29
C LEU A 59 10.34 1.08 9.25
N MET A 60 11.59 1.46 9.00
CA MET A 60 12.28 2.49 9.80
C MET A 60 11.51 3.81 9.79
N ASN A 61 11.04 4.25 8.63
CA ASN A 61 10.26 5.48 8.51
C ASN A 61 8.90 5.39 9.21
N LEU A 62 8.22 4.25 9.11
CA LEU A 62 6.95 4.03 9.83
C LEU A 62 7.16 4.03 11.35
N ALA A 63 8.24 3.42 11.84
CA ALA A 63 8.60 3.44 13.27
C ALA A 63 8.89 4.86 13.77
N LYS A 64 9.65 5.63 12.99
CA LYS A 64 9.90 7.06 13.26
C LYS A 64 8.59 7.85 13.26
N PHE A 65 7.74 7.67 12.25
CA PHE A 65 6.46 8.34 12.12
C PHE A 65 5.50 8.04 13.29
N LYS A 66 5.43 6.77 13.74
CA LYS A 66 4.67 6.36 14.94
C LYS A 66 5.13 7.12 16.19
N LYS A 67 6.45 7.32 16.35
CA LYS A 67 7.03 8.05 17.48
C LYS A 67 6.80 9.56 17.40
N GLU A 68 6.99 10.15 16.23
CA GLU A 68 6.90 11.61 16.02
C GLU A 68 5.46 12.14 15.94
N SER A 69 4.51 11.32 15.49
CA SER A 69 3.13 11.75 15.27
C SER A 69 2.12 10.62 15.55
N PRO A 70 2.04 10.12 16.80
CA PRO A 70 1.26 8.93 17.15
C PRO A 70 -0.24 9.06 16.84
N LYS A 71 -0.82 10.26 17.02
CA LYS A 71 -2.23 10.52 16.68
C LYS A 71 -2.50 10.37 15.18
N PHE A 72 -1.64 10.96 14.34
CA PHE A 72 -1.80 10.88 12.89
C PHE A 72 -1.48 9.47 12.38
N TYR A 73 -0.49 8.80 12.96
CA TYR A 73 -0.21 7.40 12.68
C TYR A 73 -1.43 6.51 12.93
N LYS A 74 -2.09 6.66 14.10
CA LYS A 74 -3.32 5.90 14.41
C LYS A 74 -4.44 6.19 13.42
N LEU A 75 -4.67 7.47 13.09
CA LEU A 75 -5.67 7.87 12.09
C LEU A 75 -5.40 7.23 10.71
N GLN A 76 -4.13 7.18 10.29
CA GLN A 76 -3.76 6.56 9.00
C GLN A 76 -3.99 5.04 9.02
N LEU A 77 -3.73 4.37 10.14
CA LEU A 77 -4.04 2.94 10.29
C LEU A 77 -5.54 2.67 10.23
N GLU A 78 -6.36 3.49 10.88
CA GLU A 78 -7.82 3.37 10.84
C GLU A 78 -8.35 3.55 9.41
N LYS A 79 -7.85 4.56 8.68
CA LYS A 79 -8.20 4.78 7.27
C LYS A 79 -7.78 3.61 6.38
N LEU A 80 -6.58 3.09 6.59
CA LEU A 80 -6.10 1.92 5.84
C LEU A 80 -6.96 0.70 6.12
N SER A 81 -7.29 0.42 7.39
CA SER A 81 -8.15 -0.70 7.77
C SER A 81 -9.54 -0.58 7.13
N ALA A 82 -10.15 0.60 7.14
CA ALA A 82 -11.45 0.82 6.52
C ALA A 82 -11.39 0.61 4.99
N LEU A 83 -10.33 1.09 4.33
CA LEU A 83 -10.15 0.93 2.89
C LEU A 83 -9.90 -0.53 2.47
N LEU A 84 -9.24 -1.33 3.32
CA LEU A 84 -8.97 -2.74 3.03
C LEU A 84 -10.18 -3.63 3.34
N ALA A 85 -11.09 -3.20 4.23
CA ALA A 85 -12.32 -3.91 4.54
C ALA A 85 -13.39 -3.80 3.45
N SER A 86 -13.33 -2.77 2.59
CA SER A 86 -14.13 -2.65 1.36
C SER A 86 -13.61 -3.54 0.23
#